data_AF-A0A9D9DFU0-F1
#
_entry.id   AF-A0A9D9DFU0-F1
#
_cell.length_a   1.000
_cell.length_b   1.000
_cell.length_c   1.000
_cell.angle_alpha   90.00
_cell.angle_beta   90.00
_cell.angle_gamma   90.00
#
_symmetry.space_group_name_H-M   'P 1'
#
loop_
_entity.id
_entity.type
_entity.pdbx_description
1 polymer ?
#
loop_
_entity_poly.entity_id
_entity_poly.type
_entity_poly.pdbx_seq_one_letter_code
_entity_poly.pdbx_strand_id
1 'polypeptide(L)'
;MAERTEFPFPQADDFNKVVTILNVEDENKLNDKKSLCMLLGNVTERQVQYYISACQYLGLVSADKKYTDLGDEIRSLGEDQQFVQLARLVISKDIFGTVYFSEKSLGCKYSREDIIEIMHDHNLGFESDEMFKRRAQTVLKWVEWINDKFD
;
A
#
# COMPACT_ATOMS: atom_id res chain seq x y z
N MET A 1 -16.00 6.98 10.59
CA MET A 1 -15.97 8.03 9.53
C MET A 1 -14.72 7.74 8.73
N ALA A 2 -14.83 7.50 7.42
CA ALA A 2 -13.67 7.17 6.58
C ALA A 2 -12.57 8.23 6.79
N GLU A 3 -11.38 7.78 7.18
CA GLU A 3 -10.18 8.60 7.29
C GLU A 3 -10.05 9.39 5.97
N ARG A 4 -10.25 10.71 6.01
CA ARG A 4 -10.04 11.57 4.83
C ARG A 4 -8.54 11.72 4.64
N THR A 5 -7.93 10.70 4.06
CA THR A 5 -6.55 10.78 3.59
C THR A 5 -6.50 11.78 2.44
N GLU A 6 -5.50 12.66 2.44
CA GLU A 6 -5.25 13.59 1.33
C GLU A 6 -5.04 12.86 -0.01
N PHE A 7 -4.63 11.59 0.08
CA PHE A 7 -4.36 10.72 -1.07
C PHE A 7 -5.45 9.66 -1.24
N PRO A 8 -5.73 9.24 -2.49
CA PRO A 8 -6.75 8.23 -2.79
C PRO A 8 -6.35 6.85 -2.24
N PHE A 9 -7.36 6.00 -2.00
CA PHE A 9 -7.14 4.61 -1.62
C PHE A 9 -6.28 3.88 -2.67
N PRO A 10 -5.28 3.08 -2.27
CA PRO A 10 -4.30 2.50 -3.18
C PRO A 10 -4.90 1.54 -4.24
N GLN A 11 -4.15 1.35 -5.34
CA GLN A 11 -4.39 0.41 -6.46
C GLN A 11 -3.09 -0.32 -6.81
N ALA A 12 -2.33 -0.73 -5.80
CA ALA A 12 -0.96 -1.20 -5.94
C ALA A 12 -0.85 -2.62 -5.38
N ASP A 13 -1.15 -3.63 -6.19
CA ASP A 13 -1.32 -5.01 -5.73
C ASP A 13 0.00 -5.76 -5.44
N ASP A 14 1.17 -5.13 -5.63
CA ASP A 14 2.46 -5.71 -5.27
C ASP A 14 3.19 -4.80 -4.27
N PHE A 15 3.13 -5.16 -2.99
CA PHE A 15 3.74 -4.34 -1.95
C PHE A 15 5.28 -4.27 -2.07
N ASN A 16 5.94 -5.27 -2.67
CA ASN A 16 7.39 -5.20 -2.89
C ASN A 16 7.76 -4.06 -3.84
N LYS A 17 6.89 -3.70 -4.80
CA LYS A 17 7.08 -2.53 -5.67
C LYS A 17 6.92 -1.21 -4.90
N VAL A 18 6.09 -1.18 -3.85
CA VAL A 18 6.01 -0.02 -2.92
C VAL A 18 7.33 0.12 -2.16
N VAL A 19 7.89 -0.99 -1.66
CA VAL A 19 9.23 -1.02 -1.05
C VAL A 19 10.31 -0.57 -2.04
N THR A 20 10.24 -1.00 -3.30
CA THR A 20 11.17 -0.58 -4.35
C THR A 20 11.12 0.92 -4.58
N ILE A 21 9.93 1.53 -4.64
CA ILE A 21 9.79 2.99 -4.77
C ILE A 21 10.38 3.71 -3.55
N LEU A 22 10.11 3.22 -2.34
CA LEU A 22 10.65 3.81 -1.11
C LEU A 22 12.18 3.85 -1.11
N ASN A 23 12.82 2.82 -1.66
CA ASN A 23 14.27 2.66 -1.67
C ASN A 23 14.95 3.20 -2.95
N VAL A 24 14.28 4.05 -3.73
CA VAL A 24 14.96 4.79 -4.80
C VAL A 24 15.96 5.76 -4.19
N GLU A 25 17.26 5.57 -4.47
CA GLU A 25 18.36 6.35 -3.90
C GLU A 25 18.28 7.83 -4.31
N ASP A 26 18.13 8.09 -5.61
CA ASP A 26 18.01 9.44 -6.16
C ASP A 26 16.54 9.87 -6.19
N GLU A 27 16.15 10.71 -5.24
CA GLU A 27 14.80 11.25 -5.11
C GLU A 27 14.27 11.87 -6.41
N ASN A 28 15.13 12.47 -7.24
CA ASN A 28 14.70 13.06 -8.51
C ASN A 28 14.08 12.02 -9.46
N LYS A 29 14.43 10.74 -9.32
CA LYS A 29 13.85 9.65 -10.12
C LYS A 29 12.39 9.38 -9.79
N LEU A 30 11.85 9.85 -8.66
CA LEU A 30 10.40 9.80 -8.40
C LEU A 30 9.60 10.58 -9.45
N ASN A 31 10.23 11.56 -10.11
CA ASN A 31 9.65 12.30 -11.23
C ASN A 31 9.88 11.66 -12.60
N ASP A 32 10.88 10.78 -12.74
CA ASP A 32 11.18 10.07 -13.98
C ASP A 32 10.41 8.75 -14.08
N LYS A 33 9.16 8.86 -14.58
CA LYS A 33 8.29 7.69 -14.76
C LYS A 33 8.89 6.62 -15.67
N LYS A 34 9.72 6.97 -16.66
CA LYS A 34 10.31 5.99 -17.59
C LYS A 34 11.35 5.12 -16.88
N SER A 35 12.22 5.74 -16.09
CA SER A 35 13.18 4.99 -15.26
C SER A 35 12.45 4.09 -14.26
N LEU A 36 11.38 4.58 -13.64
CA LEU A 36 10.57 3.78 -12.71
C LEU A 36 9.82 2.63 -13.38
N CYS A 37 9.36 2.79 -14.62
CA CYS A 37 8.75 1.70 -15.40
C CYS A 37 9.71 0.51 -15.49
N MET A 38 10.98 0.74 -15.81
CA MET A 38 12.00 -0.30 -15.90
C MET A 38 12.32 -0.89 -14.52
N LEU A 39 12.52 -0.03 -13.51
CA LEU A 39 12.84 -0.43 -12.14
C LEU A 39 11.78 -1.37 -11.54
N LEU A 40 10.51 -1.09 -11.80
CA LEU A 40 9.38 -1.87 -11.31
C LEU A 40 9.06 -3.12 -12.18
N GLY A 41 9.94 -3.49 -13.11
CA GLY A 41 9.76 -4.70 -13.94
C GLY A 41 8.90 -4.48 -15.18
N ASN A 42 9.17 -3.40 -15.93
CA ASN A 42 8.49 -3.04 -17.19
C ASN A 42 6.98 -2.79 -17.06
N VAL A 43 6.57 -2.16 -15.97
CA VAL A 43 5.17 -1.73 -15.77
C VAL A 43 4.86 -0.46 -16.57
N THR A 44 3.58 -0.14 -16.73
CA THR A 44 3.15 1.09 -17.40
C THR A 44 3.35 2.34 -16.52
N GLU A 45 3.46 3.53 -17.13
CA GLU A 45 3.54 4.80 -16.38
C GLU A 45 2.34 5.04 -15.47
N ARG A 46 1.16 4.51 -15.84
CA ARG A 46 -0.04 4.52 -15.00
C ARG A 46 0.16 3.68 -13.74
N GLN A 47 0.72 2.49 -13.88
CA GLN A 47 1.04 1.63 -12.74
C GLN A 47 2.12 2.26 -11.84
N VAL A 48 3.15 2.89 -12.43
CA VAL A 48 4.12 3.69 -11.66
C VAL A 48 3.41 4.71 -10.77
N GLN A 49 2.42 5.43 -11.34
CA GLN A 49 1.65 6.41 -10.56
C GLN A 49 0.88 5.77 -9.40
N TYR A 50 0.32 4.58 -9.57
CA TYR A 50 -0.34 3.87 -8.47
C TYR A 50 0.63 3.49 -7.35
N TYR A 51 1.87 3.08 -7.67
CA TYR A 51 2.88 2.78 -6.65
C TYR A 51 3.39 4.03 -5.93
N ILE A 52 3.60 5.15 -6.64
CA ILE A 52 3.91 6.44 -6.00
C ILE A 52 2.77 6.85 -5.07
N SER A 53 1.52 6.77 -5.54
CA SER A 53 0.36 7.13 -4.72
C SER A 53 0.13 6.20 -3.54
N ALA A 54 0.58 4.94 -3.60
CA ALA A 54 0.62 4.05 -2.44
C ALA A 54 1.64 4.53 -1.38
N CYS A 55 2.83 4.95 -1.79
CA CYS A 55 3.80 5.58 -0.88
C CYS A 55 3.23 6.86 -0.25
N GLN A 56 2.52 7.67 -1.04
CA GLN A 56 1.85 8.88 -0.56
C GLN A 56 0.72 8.55 0.45
N TYR A 57 -0.09 7.53 0.16
CA TYR A 57 -1.14 7.05 1.07
C TYR A 57 -0.59 6.59 2.43
N LEU A 58 0.62 6.01 2.45
CA LEU A 58 1.35 5.62 3.66
C LEU A 58 2.09 6.78 4.34
N GLY A 59 2.05 7.99 3.77
CA GLY A 59 2.75 9.17 4.30
C GLY A 59 4.27 9.13 4.10
N LEU A 60 4.78 8.26 3.22
CA LEU A 60 6.22 8.09 2.95
C LEU A 60 6.74 9.08 1.91
N VAL A 61 5.86 9.52 1.02
CA VAL A 61 6.16 10.44 -0.08
C VAL A 61 5.13 11.56 -0.07
N SER A 62 5.56 12.79 -0.29
CA SER A 62 4.70 13.98 -0.35
C SER A 62 3.99 14.13 -1.70
N ALA A 63 3.08 15.11 -1.80
CA ALA A 63 2.40 15.44 -3.06
C ALA A 63 3.36 15.91 -4.17
N ASP A 64 4.46 16.61 -3.80
CA ASP A 64 5.53 17.04 -4.72
C ASP A 64 6.57 15.95 -5.01
N LYS A 65 6.29 14.70 -4.62
CA LYS A 65 7.12 13.51 -4.84
C LYS A 65 8.52 13.64 -4.25
N LYS A 66 8.56 14.06 -3.00
CA LYS A 66 9.74 14.01 -2.14
C LYS A 66 9.48 13.05 -1.00
N TYR A 67 10.53 12.49 -0.41
CA TYR A 67 10.38 11.74 0.81
C TYR A 67 9.96 12.68 1.94
N THR A 68 9.03 12.21 2.77
CA THR A 68 8.69 12.89 4.02
C THR A 68 9.72 12.55 5.08
N ASP A 69 9.70 13.24 6.23
CA ASP A 69 10.54 12.87 7.37
C ASP A 69 10.35 11.39 7.77
N LEU A 70 9.12 10.88 7.72
CA LEU A 70 8.80 9.47 7.96
C LEU A 70 9.39 8.56 6.86
N GLY A 71 9.30 8.98 5.60
CA GLY A 71 9.89 8.27 4.47
C GLY A 71 11.41 8.12 4.64
N ASP A 72 12.09 9.23 4.94
CA ASP A 72 13.54 9.24 5.17
C ASP A 72 13.96 8.46 6.42
N GLU A 73 13.20 8.55 7.50
CA GLU A 73 13.41 7.74 8.70
C GLU A 73 13.41 6.26 8.35
N ILE A 74 12.36 5.77 7.66
CA ILE A 74 12.25 4.35 7.31
C ILE A 74 13.35 3.96 6.31
N ARG A 75 13.64 4.79 5.30
CA ARG A 75 14.72 4.53 4.33
C ARG A 75 16.09 4.35 4.97
N SER A 76 16.34 5.03 6.09
CA SER A 76 17.61 4.93 6.82
C SER A 76 17.79 3.61 7.59
N LEU A 77 16.73 2.83 7.74
CA LEU A 77 16.74 1.54 8.44
C LEU A 77 17.25 0.40 7.56
N GLY A 78 17.74 -0.67 8.21
CA GLY A 78 17.98 -1.94 7.53
C GLY A 78 16.69 -2.61 7.08
N GLU A 79 16.78 -3.50 6.09
CA GLU A 79 15.63 -4.12 5.40
C GLU A 79 14.59 -4.73 6.35
N ASP A 80 15.02 -5.55 7.32
CA ASP A 80 14.09 -6.17 8.29
C ASP A 80 13.30 -5.12 9.10
N GLN A 81 13.97 -4.04 9.51
CA GLN A 81 13.35 -2.96 10.27
C GLN A 81 12.41 -2.13 9.37
N GLN A 82 12.74 -1.94 8.09
CA GLN A 82 11.84 -1.33 7.12
C GLN A 82 10.55 -2.14 7.01
N PHE A 83 10.65 -3.46 6.85
CA PHE A 83 9.46 -4.32 6.74
C PHE A 83 8.57 -4.21 7.98
N VAL A 84 9.17 -4.18 9.18
CA VAL A 84 8.41 -3.98 10.43
C VAL A 84 7.68 -2.63 10.42
N GLN A 85 8.36 -1.53 10.10
CA GLN A 85 7.70 -0.21 10.10
C GLN A 85 6.61 -0.11 9.03
N LEU A 86 6.84 -0.66 7.84
CA LEU A 86 5.85 -0.66 6.77
C LEU A 86 4.63 -1.51 7.13
N ALA A 87 4.82 -2.69 7.73
CA ALA A 87 3.71 -3.50 8.22
C ALA A 87 2.91 -2.76 9.30
N ARG A 88 3.57 -2.06 10.24
CA ARG A 88 2.88 -1.23 11.24
C ARG A 88 2.06 -0.12 10.59
N LEU A 89 2.59 0.57 9.59
CA LEU A 89 1.85 1.61 8.85
C LEU A 89 0.63 1.02 8.15
N VAL A 90 0.78 -0.11 7.46
CA VAL A 90 -0.35 -0.76 6.78
C VAL A 90 -1.41 -1.23 7.77
N ILE A 91 -1.04 -1.95 8.83
CA ILE A 91 -2.00 -2.46 9.84
C ILE A 91 -2.70 -1.32 10.57
N SER A 92 -2.06 -0.16 10.72
CA SER A 92 -2.69 1.00 11.36
C SER A 92 -3.85 1.61 10.56
N LYS A 93 -4.01 1.24 9.28
CA LYS A 93 -5.13 1.68 8.43
C LYS A 93 -6.36 0.82 8.64
N ASP A 94 -7.51 1.46 8.92
CA ASP A 94 -8.78 0.84 9.34
C ASP A 94 -9.08 -0.51 8.65
N ILE A 95 -9.26 -0.53 7.32
CA ILE A 95 -9.63 -1.77 6.61
C ILE A 95 -8.52 -2.82 6.61
N PHE A 96 -7.25 -2.41 6.50
CA PHE A 96 -6.12 -3.34 6.46
C PHE A 96 -5.92 -4.00 7.82
N GLY A 97 -6.00 -3.21 8.90
CA GLY A 97 -5.96 -3.71 10.27
C GLY A 97 -7.13 -4.65 10.58
N THR A 98 -8.36 -4.28 10.19
CA THR A 98 -9.54 -5.14 10.38
C THR A 98 -9.36 -6.51 9.72
N VAL A 99 -8.91 -6.55 8.46
CA VAL A 99 -8.67 -7.81 7.76
C VAL A 99 -7.55 -8.61 8.44
N TYR A 100 -6.39 -7.99 8.70
CA TYR A 100 -5.25 -8.65 9.33
C TYR A 100 -5.60 -9.26 10.71
N PHE A 101 -6.22 -8.49 11.60
CA PHE A 101 -6.58 -8.98 12.93
C PHE A 101 -7.68 -10.03 12.89
N SER A 102 -8.61 -9.94 11.93
CA SER A 102 -9.65 -10.97 11.74
C SER A 102 -9.05 -12.29 11.30
N GLU A 103 -8.11 -12.27 10.33
CA GLU A 103 -7.38 -13.48 9.91
C GLU A 103 -6.63 -14.13 11.08
N LYS A 104 -5.90 -13.34 11.87
CA LYS A 104 -5.14 -13.86 13.02
C LYS A 104 -6.05 -14.39 14.14
N SER A 105 -7.20 -13.76 14.37
CA SER A 105 -8.14 -14.17 15.43
C SER A 105 -8.93 -15.42 15.06
N LEU A 106 -9.31 -15.56 13.79
CA LEU A 106 -10.13 -16.67 13.31
C LEU A 106 -9.29 -17.85 12.79
N GLY A 107 -8.01 -17.64 12.50
CA GLY A 107 -7.12 -18.66 11.94
C GLY A 107 -7.48 -19.04 10.49
N CYS A 108 -8.16 -18.15 9.76
CA CYS A 108 -8.51 -18.34 8.35
C CYS A 108 -8.02 -17.16 7.51
N LYS A 109 -7.72 -17.42 6.23
CA LYS A 109 -7.40 -16.37 5.25
C LYS A 109 -8.68 -15.83 4.63
N TYR A 110 -8.74 -14.52 4.42
CA TYR A 110 -9.88 -13.86 3.81
C TYR A 110 -9.76 -13.91 2.28
N SER A 111 -10.89 -14.12 1.62
CA SER A 111 -11.01 -13.96 0.17
C SER A 111 -11.22 -12.49 -0.20
N ARG A 112 -11.09 -12.18 -1.48
CA ARG A 112 -11.40 -10.84 -1.98
C ARG A 112 -12.88 -10.50 -1.74
N GLU A 113 -13.77 -11.48 -1.84
CA GLU A 113 -15.21 -11.32 -1.62
C GLU A 113 -15.51 -11.00 -0.14
N ASP A 114 -14.86 -11.68 0.81
CA ASP A 114 -14.99 -11.35 2.25
C ASP A 114 -14.57 -9.90 2.54
N ILE A 115 -13.48 -9.44 1.91
CA ILE A 115 -12.99 -8.07 2.06
C ILE A 115 -13.98 -7.05 1.48
N ILE A 116 -14.64 -7.37 0.35
CA ILE A 116 -15.66 -6.51 -0.24
C ILE A 116 -16.84 -6.32 0.74
N GLU A 117 -17.26 -7.39 1.42
CA GLU A 117 -18.33 -7.30 2.44
C GLU A 117 -17.93 -6.36 3.58
N ILE A 118 -16.70 -6.49 4.12
CA ILE A 118 -16.19 -5.57 5.15
C ILE A 118 -16.12 -4.12 4.63
N MET A 119 -15.73 -3.92 3.36
CA MET A 119 -15.66 -2.58 2.76
C MET A 119 -17.04 -1.92 2.63
N HIS A 120 -18.10 -2.71 2.37
CA HIS A 120 -19.47 -2.21 2.38
C HIS A 120 -19.89 -1.77 3.79
N ASP A 121 -19.56 -2.54 4.82
CA ASP A 121 -19.86 -2.20 6.21
C ASP A 121 -19.16 -0.91 6.68
N HIS A 122 -17.94 -0.67 6.20
CA HIS A 122 -17.21 0.57 6.46
C HIS A 122 -17.67 1.78 5.63
N ASN A 123 -18.61 1.59 4.69
CA ASN A 123 -19.17 2.63 3.82
C ASN A 123 -18.09 3.49 3.13
N LEU A 124 -17.10 2.84 2.49
CA LEU A 124 -15.94 3.51 1.86
C LEU A 124 -16.27 4.39 0.64
N GLY A 125 -17.56 4.61 0.32
CA GLY A 125 -18.00 5.62 -0.65
C GLY A 125 -17.57 5.38 -2.09
N PHE A 126 -17.22 4.15 -2.47
CA PHE A 126 -16.85 3.85 -3.85
C PHE A 126 -18.09 3.75 -4.76
N GLU A 127 -17.97 4.28 -5.97
CA GLU A 127 -19.10 4.50 -6.89
C GLU A 127 -19.50 3.25 -7.71
N SER A 128 -18.71 2.18 -7.67
CA SER A 128 -18.99 0.96 -8.44
C SER A 128 -18.35 -0.29 -7.84
N ASP A 129 -18.95 -1.45 -8.10
CA ASP A 129 -18.42 -2.77 -7.70
C ASP A 129 -16.99 -3.01 -8.23
N GLU A 130 -16.70 -2.54 -9.44
CA GLU A 130 -15.36 -2.64 -10.02
C GLU A 130 -14.32 -1.80 -9.27
N MET A 131 -14.73 -0.68 -8.65
CA MET A 131 -13.87 0.03 -7.72
C MET A 131 -13.66 -0.82 -6.46
N PHE A 132 -14.72 -1.29 -5.82
CA PHE A 132 -14.60 -2.15 -4.62
C PHE A 132 -13.66 -3.34 -4.87
N LYS A 133 -13.84 -4.09 -5.95
CA LYS A 133 -12.97 -5.24 -6.31
C LYS A 133 -11.50 -4.88 -6.40
N ARG A 134 -11.15 -3.76 -7.04
CA ARG A 134 -9.76 -3.30 -7.16
C ARG A 134 -9.17 -2.91 -5.80
N ARG A 135 -9.93 -2.24 -4.92
CA ARG A 135 -9.46 -1.86 -3.58
C ARG A 135 -9.32 -3.09 -2.68
N ALA A 136 -10.29 -3.99 -2.71
CA ALA A 136 -10.27 -5.24 -1.97
C ALA A 136 -9.07 -6.10 -2.37
N GLN A 137 -8.75 -6.16 -3.67
CA GLN A 137 -7.55 -6.84 -4.16
C GLN A 137 -6.27 -6.25 -3.56
N THR A 138 -6.15 -4.92 -3.50
CA THR A 138 -5.00 -4.27 -2.89
C THR A 138 -4.90 -4.57 -1.39
N VAL A 139 -6.02 -4.52 -0.65
CA VAL A 139 -6.05 -4.90 0.77
C VAL A 139 -5.58 -6.34 0.97
N LEU A 140 -6.14 -7.28 0.19
CA LEU A 140 -5.76 -8.68 0.23
C LEU A 140 -4.25 -8.85 0.02
N LYS A 141 -3.70 -8.23 -1.02
CA LYS A 141 -2.27 -8.37 -1.35
C LYS A 141 -1.33 -7.77 -0.32
N TRP A 142 -1.72 -6.68 0.33
CA TRP A 142 -0.89 -6.06 1.36
C TRP A 142 -0.92 -6.89 2.65
N VAL A 143 -2.08 -7.43 3.02
CA VAL A 143 -2.21 -8.34 4.18
C VAL A 143 -1.46 -9.66 3.92
N GLU A 144 -1.59 -10.24 2.72
CA GLU A 144 -0.80 -11.40 2.30
C GLU A 144 0.71 -11.12 2.42
N TRP A 145 1.18 -9.96 1.93
CA TRP A 145 2.58 -9.58 2.05
C TRP A 145 3.04 -9.49 3.52
N ILE A 146 2.23 -8.94 4.42
CA ILE A 146 2.55 -8.90 5.85
C ILE A 146 2.65 -10.33 6.40
N ASN A 147 1.64 -11.17 6.16
CA ASN A 147 1.65 -12.55 6.63
C ASN A 147 2.90 -13.30 6.14
N ASP A 148 3.23 -13.19 4.86
CA ASP A 148 4.41 -13.84 4.27
C ASP A 148 5.75 -13.34 4.86
N LYS A 149 5.80 -12.14 5.44
CA LYS A 149 7.01 -11.58 6.07
C LYS A 149 7.18 -11.94 7.54
N PHE A 150 6.10 -12.30 8.24
CA PHE A 150 6.08 -12.45 9.70
C PHE A 150 5.48 -13.78 10.21
N ASP A 151 5.06 -14.67 9.32
CA ASP A 151 4.74 -16.07 9.62
C ASP A 151 5.99 -16.96 9.63
#